data_AF-A0A7G9LKP1-F1
#
_entry.id   AF-A0A7G9LKP1-F1
#
_cell.length_a   1.000
_cell.length_b   1.000
_cell.length_c   1.000
_cell.angle_alpha   90.00
_cell.angle_beta   90.00
_cell.angle_gamma   90.00
#
_symmetry.space_group_name_H-M   'P 1'
#
loop_
_entity.id
_entity.type
_entity.pdbx_description
1 polymer ?
#
loop_
_entity_poly.entity_id
_entity_poly.type
_entity_poly.pdbx_seq_one_letter_code
_entity_poly.pdbx_strand_id
1 'polypeptide(L)'
;MISEKIKYIRNDLNLNQKDFANLLNVAQSTVSRIEKGERQPEYEFLRNFIIKFNINPDWIFFDKEPILLDVDDNFIVNQNNDLLKDISLILSPEELNKKLNDILFEHVLNQISTENEENFSIVRKFFKTIKLEGHVPFRPLLFLYYIFRYIRDFNYELVEVTSYKDYLLDLIRRYKVLSFKNNPAFTSQIKKQFEISIEMNLTEHECKSLIINYEEFIKKLNQK
;
A
#
# COMPACT_ATOMS: atom_id res chain seq x y z
N MET A 1 -1.34 -17.80 0.98
CA MET A 1 -0.46 -17.11 -0.01
C MET A 1 -1.29 -16.28 -0.99
N ILE A 2 -0.72 -15.23 -1.62
CA ILE A 2 -1.45 -14.37 -2.58
C ILE A 2 -2.08 -15.17 -3.74
N SER A 3 -1.38 -16.20 -4.24
CA SER A 3 -1.86 -17.13 -5.27
C SER A 3 -3.17 -17.82 -4.87
N GLU A 4 -3.28 -18.24 -3.61
CA GLU A 4 -4.47 -18.89 -3.07
C GLU A 4 -5.62 -17.89 -2.90
N LYS A 5 -5.34 -16.65 -2.49
CA LYS A 5 -6.35 -15.58 -2.40
C LYS A 5 -6.92 -15.20 -3.76
N ILE A 6 -6.08 -15.15 -4.79
CA ILE A 6 -6.52 -14.93 -6.18
C ILE A 6 -7.44 -16.08 -6.63
N LYS A 7 -7.03 -17.32 -6.38
CA LYS A 7 -7.83 -18.52 -6.69
C LYS A 7 -9.15 -18.53 -5.93
N TYR A 8 -9.14 -18.14 -4.66
CA TYR A 8 -10.31 -18.02 -3.80
C TYR A 8 -11.33 -17.06 -4.42
N ILE A 9 -10.94 -15.83 -4.75
CA ILE A 9 -11.85 -14.86 -5.39
C ILE A 9 -12.39 -15.37 -6.72
N ARG A 10 -11.55 -16.00 -7.56
CA ARG A 10 -12.05 -16.58 -8.83
C ARG A 10 -13.14 -17.61 -8.58
N ASN A 11 -12.93 -18.50 -7.61
CA ASN A 11 -13.88 -19.56 -7.27
C ASN A 11 -15.15 -18.99 -6.64
N ASP A 12 -15.05 -18.00 -5.76
CA ASP A 12 -16.18 -17.31 -5.14
C ASP A 12 -17.10 -16.65 -6.18
N LEU A 13 -16.50 -16.06 -7.23
CA LEU A 13 -17.21 -15.51 -8.39
C LEU A 13 -17.73 -16.58 -9.37
N ASN A 14 -17.51 -17.87 -9.10
CA ASN A 14 -17.86 -18.99 -9.97
C ASN A 14 -17.28 -18.90 -11.41
N LEU A 15 -16.09 -18.31 -11.55
CA LEU A 15 -15.44 -18.14 -12.85
C LEU A 15 -14.44 -19.27 -13.11
N ASN A 16 -14.37 -19.74 -14.36
CA ASN A 16 -13.25 -20.58 -14.78
C ASN A 16 -11.99 -19.71 -15.04
N GLN A 17 -10.81 -20.35 -15.13
CA GLN A 17 -9.54 -19.63 -15.33
C GLN A 17 -9.50 -18.80 -16.62
N LYS A 18 -10.22 -19.21 -17.67
CA LYS A 18 -10.26 -18.50 -18.95
C LYS A 18 -11.06 -17.20 -18.83
N ASP A 19 -12.25 -17.27 -18.25
CA ASP A 19 -13.12 -16.11 -18.08
C ASP A 19 -12.51 -15.10 -17.11
N PHE A 20 -11.89 -15.59 -16.04
CA PHE A 20 -11.16 -14.75 -15.09
C PHE A 20 -9.96 -14.05 -15.74
N ALA A 21 -9.20 -14.76 -16.58
CA ALA A 21 -8.09 -14.19 -17.34
C ALA A 21 -8.56 -13.12 -18.34
N ASN A 22 -9.67 -13.38 -19.04
CA ASN A 22 -10.29 -12.41 -19.94
C ASN A 22 -10.70 -11.13 -19.20
N LEU A 23 -11.28 -11.26 -18.00
CA LEU A 23 -11.62 -10.09 -17.20
C LEU A 23 -10.38 -9.29 -16.78
N LEU A 24 -9.26 -9.95 -16.54
CA LEU A 24 -8.00 -9.32 -16.12
C LEU A 24 -7.10 -8.88 -17.27
N ASN A 25 -7.54 -9.06 -18.53
CA ASN A 25 -6.78 -8.78 -19.75
C ASN A 25 -5.43 -9.50 -19.78
N VAL A 26 -5.40 -10.77 -19.39
CA VAL A 26 -4.21 -11.63 -19.44
C VAL A 26 -4.53 -12.97 -20.10
N ALA A 27 -3.50 -13.73 -20.48
CA ALA A 27 -3.68 -15.10 -20.96
C ALA A 27 -4.13 -16.03 -19.82
N GLN A 28 -4.97 -17.02 -20.13
CA GLN A 28 -5.38 -18.06 -19.17
C GLN A 28 -4.18 -18.77 -18.53
N SER A 29 -3.12 -19.03 -19.31
CA SER A 29 -1.89 -19.64 -18.82
C SER A 29 -1.24 -18.83 -17.71
N THR A 30 -1.31 -17.50 -17.77
CA THR A 30 -0.82 -16.60 -16.72
C THR A 30 -1.57 -16.82 -15.41
N VAL A 31 -2.92 -16.83 -15.44
CA VAL A 31 -3.75 -17.13 -14.26
C VAL A 31 -3.42 -18.52 -13.71
N SER A 32 -3.33 -19.53 -14.57
CA SER A 32 -3.06 -20.92 -14.15
C SER A 32 -1.72 -21.04 -13.39
N ARG A 33 -0.64 -20.44 -13.91
CA ARG A 33 0.67 -20.46 -13.26
C ARG A 33 0.68 -19.66 -11.95
N ILE A 34 -0.07 -18.55 -11.89
CA ILE A 34 -0.23 -17.77 -10.65
C ILE A 34 -0.93 -18.59 -9.58
N GLU A 35 -2.07 -19.22 -9.90
CA GLU A 35 -2.85 -20.00 -8.94
C GLU A 35 -2.13 -21.25 -8.42
N LYS A 36 -1.18 -21.79 -9.21
CA LYS A 36 -0.31 -22.89 -8.79
C LYS A 36 0.92 -22.44 -7.98
N GLY A 37 1.14 -21.13 -7.85
CA GLY A 37 2.34 -20.57 -7.23
C GLY A 37 3.60 -20.66 -8.08
N GLU A 38 3.50 -21.15 -9.33
CA GLU A 38 4.61 -21.26 -10.29
C GLU A 38 5.06 -19.89 -10.83
N ARG A 39 4.19 -18.88 -10.74
CA ARG A 39 4.49 -17.50 -11.14
C ARG A 39 3.95 -16.54 -10.09
N GLN A 40 4.75 -15.58 -9.66
CA GLN A 40 4.26 -14.49 -8.83
C GLN A 40 3.43 -13.51 -9.67
N PRO A 41 2.28 -13.02 -9.15
CA PRO A 41 1.46 -12.08 -9.88
C PRO A 41 2.18 -10.73 -10.00
N GLU A 42 2.38 -10.31 -11.24
CA GLU A 42 2.96 -9.01 -11.56
C GLU A 42 2.05 -7.88 -11.07
N TYR A 43 2.64 -6.69 -10.99
CA TYR A 43 1.95 -5.50 -10.55
C TYR A 43 0.65 -5.24 -11.33
N GLU A 44 0.71 -5.29 -12.66
CA GLU A 44 -0.46 -4.99 -13.51
C GLU A 44 -1.61 -5.98 -13.29
N PHE A 45 -1.26 -7.26 -13.06
CA PHE A 45 -2.23 -8.29 -12.72
C PHE A 45 -2.92 -7.98 -11.39
N LEU A 46 -2.15 -7.73 -10.32
CA LEU A 46 -2.72 -7.43 -9.00
C LEU A 46 -3.54 -6.15 -8.99
N ARG A 47 -3.07 -5.12 -9.70
CA ARG A 47 -3.80 -3.87 -9.87
C ARG A 47 -5.16 -4.12 -10.50
N ASN A 48 -5.21 -4.82 -11.62
CA ASN A 48 -6.46 -5.11 -12.32
C ASN A 48 -7.37 -6.00 -11.46
N PHE A 49 -6.82 -6.97 -10.75
CA PHE A 49 -7.56 -7.82 -9.82
C PHE A 49 -8.22 -7.02 -8.70
N ILE A 50 -7.46 -6.17 -8.01
CA ILE A 50 -7.96 -5.35 -6.91
C ILE A 50 -9.04 -4.38 -7.40
N ILE A 51 -8.80 -3.68 -8.52
CA ILE A 51 -9.74 -2.67 -9.03
C ILE A 51 -11.02 -3.34 -9.55
N LYS A 52 -10.89 -4.41 -10.33
CA LYS A 52 -12.02 -4.98 -11.06
C LYS A 52 -12.98 -5.74 -10.16
N PHE A 53 -12.47 -6.35 -9.10
CA PHE A 53 -13.27 -7.13 -8.15
C PHE A 53 -13.46 -6.40 -6.81
N ASN A 54 -13.11 -5.11 -6.73
CA ASN A 54 -13.22 -4.29 -5.52
C ASN A 54 -12.62 -4.95 -4.26
N ILE A 55 -11.51 -5.68 -4.41
CA ILE A 55 -10.87 -6.41 -3.31
C ILE A 55 -10.19 -5.44 -2.36
N ASN A 56 -10.32 -5.69 -1.06
CA ASN A 56 -9.55 -4.99 -0.05
C ASN A 56 -8.06 -5.37 -0.17
N PRO A 57 -7.16 -4.42 -0.48
CA PRO A 57 -5.73 -4.69 -0.51
C PRO A 57 -5.22 -5.15 0.87
N ASP A 58 -5.84 -4.69 1.95
CA ASP A 58 -5.42 -5.13 3.28
C ASP A 58 -5.78 -6.60 3.54
N TRP A 59 -6.86 -7.10 2.94
CA TRP A 59 -7.15 -8.53 2.95
C TRP A 59 -6.14 -9.32 2.12
N ILE A 60 -5.83 -8.85 0.91
CA ILE A 60 -4.94 -9.60 0.02
C ILE A 60 -3.50 -9.68 0.57
N PHE A 61 -3.03 -8.60 1.21
CA PHE A 61 -1.65 -8.50 1.67
C PHE A 61 -1.46 -8.77 3.17
N PHE A 62 -2.49 -8.57 4.01
CA PHE A 62 -2.37 -8.64 5.48
C PHE A 62 -3.47 -9.48 6.14
N ASP A 63 -4.27 -10.23 5.37
CA ASP A 63 -5.36 -11.08 5.87
C ASP A 63 -6.38 -10.32 6.74
N LYS A 64 -6.51 -9.01 6.53
CA LYS A 64 -7.48 -8.17 7.22
C LYS A 64 -8.81 -8.11 6.49
N GLU A 65 -9.84 -8.62 7.13
CA GLU A 65 -11.22 -8.42 6.71
C GLU A 65 -11.58 -6.91 6.64
N PRO A 66 -12.56 -6.52 5.80
CA PRO A 66 -13.35 -7.38 4.90
C PRO A 66 -12.59 -7.78 3.62
N ILE A 67 -12.95 -8.91 2.99
CA ILE A 67 -12.43 -9.34 1.68
C ILE A 67 -12.69 -8.30 0.59
N LEU A 68 -13.90 -7.77 0.53
CA LEU A 68 -14.34 -6.76 -0.43
C LEU A 68 -14.35 -5.39 0.26
N LEU A 69 -14.03 -4.34 -0.49
CA LEU A 69 -14.22 -2.95 -0.05
C LEU A 69 -15.68 -2.50 -0.14
N ASP A 70 -16.62 -3.43 -0.37
CA ASP A 70 -18.06 -3.21 -0.19
C ASP A 70 -18.35 -3.16 1.31
N VAL A 71 -17.81 -2.14 1.97
CA VAL A 71 -18.41 -1.64 3.18
C VAL A 71 -19.64 -0.90 2.72
N ASP A 72 -20.83 -1.31 3.19
CA ASP A 72 -22.01 -0.46 3.07
C ASP A 72 -21.64 0.86 3.74
N ASP A 73 -21.42 1.92 2.95
CA ASP A 73 -21.00 3.24 3.45
C ASP A 73 -21.96 3.72 4.56
N ASN A 74 -23.20 3.24 4.55
CA ASN A 74 -24.20 3.52 5.59
C ASN A 74 -23.91 2.83 6.94
N PHE A 75 -23.27 1.66 6.96
CA PHE A 75 -23.01 0.90 8.20
C PHE A 75 -21.93 1.57 9.07
N ILE A 76 -20.87 2.13 8.49
CA ILE A 76 -19.81 2.83 9.24
C ILE A 76 -20.31 4.15 9.84
N VAL A 77 -21.26 4.80 9.17
CA VAL A 77 -21.71 6.15 9.48
C VAL A 77 -22.68 6.13 10.69
N ASN A 78 -23.54 5.13 10.80
CA ASN A 78 -24.66 5.18 11.75
C ASN A 78 -24.30 5.13 13.25
N GLN A 79 -23.26 4.39 13.66
CA GLN A 79 -22.92 4.27 15.09
C GLN A 79 -22.18 5.48 15.65
N ASN A 80 -21.40 6.18 14.82
CA ASN A 80 -20.55 7.29 15.25
C ASN A 80 -21.11 8.65 14.83
N ASN A 81 -22.25 8.70 14.15
CA ASN A 81 -22.82 9.92 13.57
C ASN A 81 -23.02 11.04 14.59
N ASP A 82 -23.57 10.74 15.76
CA ASP A 82 -23.87 11.78 16.74
C ASP A 82 -22.57 12.33 17.34
N LEU A 83 -21.58 11.47 17.60
CA LEU A 83 -20.26 11.90 18.02
C LEU A 83 -19.54 12.73 16.94
N LEU A 84 -19.66 12.35 15.66
CA LEU A 84 -19.08 13.11 14.55
C LEU A 84 -19.75 14.49 14.39
N LYS A 85 -21.07 14.58 14.59
CA LYS A 85 -21.79 15.85 14.63
C LYS A 85 -21.26 16.72 15.76
N ASP A 86 -21.17 16.19 16.98
CA ASP A 86 -20.66 16.93 18.14
C ASP A 86 -19.22 17.41 17.93
N ILE A 87 -18.35 16.55 17.37
CA ILE A 87 -16.98 16.92 17.05
C ILE A 87 -16.93 17.99 15.95
N SER A 88 -17.81 17.94 14.93
CA SER A 88 -17.87 18.93 13.86
C SER A 88 -18.31 20.32 14.32
N LEU A 89 -18.91 20.43 15.51
CA LEU A 89 -19.21 21.72 16.15
C LEU A 89 -17.98 22.34 16.83
N ILE A 90 -16.93 21.54 17.08
CA ILE A 90 -15.73 21.94 17.83
C ILE A 90 -14.51 22.04 16.90
N LEU A 91 -14.43 21.16 15.91
CA LEU A 91 -13.31 21.07 14.98
C LEU A 91 -13.73 21.42 13.56
N SER A 92 -12.83 22.05 12.82
CA SER A 92 -13.00 22.19 11.38
C SER A 92 -12.94 20.81 10.68
N PRO A 93 -13.54 20.66 9.48
CA PRO A 93 -13.42 19.44 8.68
C PRO A 93 -11.97 18.98 8.49
N GLU A 94 -11.05 19.91 8.28
CA GLU A 94 -9.61 19.66 8.11
C GLU A 94 -8.98 19.15 9.40
N GLU A 95 -9.31 19.75 10.55
CA GLU A 95 -8.79 19.33 11.86
C GLU A 95 -9.28 17.94 12.27
N LEU A 96 -10.57 17.66 12.02
CA LEU A 96 -11.15 16.33 12.24
C LEU A 96 -10.47 15.29 11.33
N ASN A 97 -10.32 15.60 10.05
CA ASN A 97 -9.64 14.72 9.10
C ASN A 97 -8.19 14.44 9.53
N LYS A 98 -7.46 15.47 10.01
CA LYS A 98 -6.11 15.31 10.55
C LYS A 98 -6.08 14.34 11.73
N LYS A 99 -6.97 14.50 12.72
CA LYS A 99 -7.07 13.60 13.88
C LYS A 99 -7.43 12.16 13.51
N LEU A 100 -8.37 11.96 12.58
CA LEU A 100 -8.73 10.63 12.10
C LEU A 100 -7.56 9.96 11.37
N ASN A 101 -6.84 10.72 10.53
CA ASN A 101 -5.61 10.26 9.89
C ASN A 101 -4.53 9.91 10.91
N ASP A 102 -4.39 10.67 12.00
CA ASP A 102 -3.46 10.38 13.08
C ASP A 102 -3.77 9.04 13.76
N ILE A 103 -5.05 8.77 14.05
CA ILE A 103 -5.49 7.50 14.65
C ILE A 103 -5.12 6.32 13.73
N LEU A 104 -5.45 6.42 12.44
CA LEU A 104 -5.11 5.40 11.45
C LEU A 104 -3.60 5.19 11.38
N PHE A 105 -2.85 6.29 11.33
CA PHE A 105 -1.39 6.29 11.24
C PHE A 105 -0.74 5.57 12.41
N GLU A 106 -1.12 5.91 13.64
CA GLU A 106 -0.58 5.28 14.86
C GLU A 106 -0.93 3.79 14.94
N HIS A 107 -2.14 3.40 14.55
CA HIS A 107 -2.53 1.99 14.48
C HIS A 107 -1.64 1.20 13.52
N VAL A 108 -1.40 1.76 12.33
CA VAL A 108 -0.50 1.18 11.31
C VAL A 108 0.91 1.04 11.87
N LEU A 109 1.47 2.08 12.49
CA LEU A 109 2.82 2.02 13.09
C LEU A 109 2.94 0.94 14.16
N ASN A 110 1.92 0.80 15.02
CA ASN A 110 1.90 -0.19 16.09
C ASN A 110 1.89 -1.62 15.54
N GLN A 111 1.19 -1.89 14.44
CA GLN A 111 1.16 -3.22 13.84
C GLN A 111 2.48 -3.65 13.22
N ILE A 112 3.24 -2.69 12.70
CA ILE A 112 4.53 -2.94 12.07
C ILE A 112 5.45 -3.38 13.25
N SER A 113 5.41 -2.71 14.39
CA SER A 113 6.41 -2.77 15.47
C SER A 113 6.52 -4.11 16.22
N THR A 114 7.55 -4.91 15.91
CA THR A 114 7.98 -6.06 16.74
C THR A 114 9.52 -6.24 16.75
N GLU A 115 10.06 -6.24 17.98
CA GLU A 115 11.35 -6.69 18.56
C GLU A 115 12.73 -6.31 17.98
N ASN A 116 12.88 -5.79 16.75
CA ASN A 116 14.15 -5.19 16.30
C ASN A 116 14.05 -3.66 16.33
N GLU A 117 14.80 -2.97 17.20
CA GLU A 117 14.57 -1.54 17.49
C GLU A 117 15.00 -0.57 16.37
N GLU A 118 16.09 -0.82 15.64
CA GLU A 118 16.70 0.19 14.77
C GLU A 118 16.06 0.28 13.37
N ASN A 119 16.03 -0.81 12.60
CA ASN A 119 15.43 -0.86 11.26
C ASN A 119 13.96 -0.39 11.28
N PHE A 120 13.29 -0.70 12.37
CA PHE A 120 11.89 -0.39 12.56
C PHE A 120 11.63 1.07 12.91
N SER A 121 12.52 1.67 13.68
CA SER A 121 12.53 3.12 13.91
C SER A 121 12.65 3.89 12.58
N ILE A 122 13.50 3.40 11.67
CA ILE A 122 13.69 4.01 10.34
C ILE A 122 12.44 3.88 9.48
N VAL A 123 11.80 2.71 9.48
CA VAL A 123 10.51 2.51 8.80
C VAL A 123 9.45 3.46 9.39
N ARG A 124 9.32 3.54 10.73
CA ARG A 124 8.40 4.49 11.39
C ARG A 124 8.71 5.93 11.00
N LYS A 125 9.98 6.31 10.96
CA LYS A 125 10.42 7.66 10.55
C LYS A 125 10.02 7.93 9.10
N PHE A 126 10.28 6.99 8.20
CA PHE A 126 9.86 7.09 6.80
C PHE A 126 8.35 7.30 6.69
N PHE A 127 7.53 6.48 7.38
CA PHE A 127 6.09 6.65 7.42
C PHE A 127 5.67 8.05 7.89
N LYS A 128 6.33 8.59 8.93
CA LYS A 128 6.06 9.95 9.43
C LYS A 128 6.43 11.00 8.39
N THR A 129 7.55 10.80 7.69
CA THR A 129 8.02 11.68 6.62
C THR A 129 7.04 11.73 5.45
N ILE A 130 6.48 10.59 5.03
CA ILE A 130 5.52 10.53 3.92
C ILE A 130 4.07 10.69 4.36
N LYS A 131 3.83 11.17 5.59
CA LYS A 131 2.48 11.46 6.07
C LYS A 131 1.92 12.63 5.27
N LEU A 132 0.85 12.40 4.52
CA LEU A 132 0.16 13.46 3.79
C LEU A 132 -0.75 14.23 4.73
N GLU A 133 -0.69 15.55 4.67
CA GLU A 133 -1.73 16.41 5.26
C GLU A 133 -2.87 16.57 4.24
N GLY A 134 -4.11 16.20 4.61
CA GLY A 134 -5.33 16.46 3.83
C GLY A 134 -6.21 15.24 3.49
N HIS A 135 -7.26 15.48 2.69
CA HIS A 135 -8.33 14.53 2.30
C HIS A 135 -7.90 13.44 1.30
N VAL A 136 -6.67 12.96 1.35
CA VAL A 136 -6.23 11.84 0.51
C VAL A 136 -6.41 10.54 1.30
N PRO A 137 -7.06 9.50 0.74
CA PRO A 137 -7.11 8.20 1.40
C PRO A 137 -5.68 7.70 1.64
N PHE A 138 -5.28 7.78 2.90
CA PHE A 138 -3.91 7.56 3.32
C PHE A 138 -3.60 6.06 3.29
N ARG A 139 -2.86 5.63 2.25
CA ARG A 139 -2.41 4.23 2.09
C ARG A 139 -0.87 4.15 2.07
N PRO A 140 -0.17 4.57 3.12
CA PRO A 140 1.28 4.60 3.12
C PRO A 140 1.90 3.19 3.10
N LEU A 141 1.19 2.20 3.65
CA LEU A 141 1.62 0.80 3.63
C LEU A 141 1.67 0.29 2.20
N LEU A 142 0.65 0.63 1.42
CA LEU A 142 0.56 0.27 0.03
C LEU A 142 1.69 0.92 -0.78
N PHE A 143 2.01 2.19 -0.49
CA PHE A 143 3.16 2.87 -1.09
C PHE A 143 4.48 2.17 -0.77
N LEU A 144 4.73 1.89 0.50
CA LEU A 144 5.96 1.27 0.95
C LEU A 144 6.10 -0.14 0.38
N TYR A 145 5.01 -0.91 0.37
CA TYR A 145 4.95 -2.20 -0.30
C TYR A 145 5.35 -2.10 -1.78
N TYR A 146 4.84 -1.09 -2.50
CA TYR A 146 5.19 -0.90 -3.90
C TYR A 146 6.66 -0.54 -4.12
N ILE A 147 7.20 0.39 -3.33
CA ILE A 147 8.63 0.75 -3.38
C ILE A 147 9.47 -0.50 -3.14
N PHE A 148 9.17 -1.26 -2.09
CA PHE A 148 9.95 -2.44 -1.75
C PHE A 148 9.80 -3.57 -2.75
N ARG A 149 8.61 -3.76 -3.33
CA ARG A 149 8.42 -4.71 -4.42
C ARG A 149 9.22 -4.30 -5.66
N TYR A 150 9.27 -3.00 -5.97
CA TYR A 150 10.12 -2.51 -7.06
C TYR A 150 11.58 -2.79 -6.77
N ILE A 151 12.08 -2.43 -5.57
CA ILE A 151 13.47 -2.72 -5.17
C ILE A 151 13.78 -4.21 -5.28
N ARG A 152 12.85 -5.08 -4.90
CA ARG A 152 12.99 -6.53 -5.06
C ARG A 152 13.19 -6.94 -6.52
N ASP A 153 12.32 -6.44 -7.39
CA ASP A 153 12.28 -6.83 -8.81
C ASP A 153 13.46 -6.22 -9.59
N PHE A 154 14.05 -5.13 -9.07
CA PHE A 154 15.16 -4.36 -9.66
C PHE A 154 16.39 -4.32 -8.74
N ASN A 155 16.61 -5.35 -7.92
CA ASN A 155 17.67 -5.35 -6.90
C ASN A 155 19.10 -5.24 -7.47
N TYR A 156 19.28 -5.56 -8.75
CA TYR A 156 20.54 -5.39 -9.47
C TYR A 156 20.95 -3.92 -9.59
N GLU A 157 20.00 -2.97 -9.55
CA GLU A 157 20.29 -1.53 -9.56
C GLU A 157 21.09 -1.12 -8.31
N LEU A 158 20.94 -1.84 -7.19
CA LEU A 158 21.58 -1.52 -5.91
C LEU A 158 23.11 -1.63 -5.94
N VAL A 159 23.68 -2.33 -6.92
CA VAL A 159 25.14 -2.50 -7.07
C VAL A 159 25.82 -1.19 -7.46
N GLU A 160 25.12 -0.34 -8.21
CA GLU A 160 25.65 0.93 -8.73
C GLU A 160 25.18 2.16 -7.93
N VAL A 161 24.37 1.96 -6.88
CA VAL A 161 23.84 3.05 -6.06
C VAL A 161 24.97 3.72 -5.26
N THR A 162 25.23 4.98 -5.59
CA THR A 162 26.15 5.86 -4.86
C THR A 162 25.47 6.72 -3.81
N SER A 163 24.17 6.99 -3.98
CA SER A 163 23.32 7.76 -3.08
C SER A 163 21.95 7.08 -2.97
N TYR A 164 21.68 6.48 -1.82
CA TYR A 164 20.44 5.80 -1.50
C TYR A 164 19.28 6.79 -1.36
N LYS A 165 19.54 8.02 -0.91
CA LYS A 165 18.53 9.08 -0.92
C LYS A 165 18.11 9.41 -2.36
N ASP A 166 19.06 9.64 -3.25
CA ASP A 166 18.73 9.97 -4.66
C ASP A 166 18.03 8.81 -5.36
N TYR A 167 18.47 7.58 -5.08
CA TYR A 167 17.80 6.37 -5.57
C TYR A 167 16.35 6.29 -5.08
N LEU A 168 16.09 6.54 -3.79
CA LEU A 168 14.72 6.55 -3.25
C LEU A 168 13.85 7.63 -3.92
N LEU A 169 14.37 8.84 -4.11
CA LEU A 169 13.65 9.93 -4.78
C LEU A 169 13.34 9.58 -6.24
N ASP A 170 14.29 8.99 -6.94
CA ASP A 170 14.12 8.51 -8.31
C ASP A 170 13.04 7.41 -8.42
N LEU A 171 13.01 6.45 -7.48
CA LEU A 171 11.94 5.45 -7.41
C LEU A 171 10.55 6.09 -7.29
N ILE A 172 10.42 7.13 -6.47
CA ILE A 172 9.15 7.86 -6.27
C ILE A 172 8.72 8.56 -7.56
N ARG A 173 9.68 9.14 -8.31
CA ARG A 173 9.43 9.78 -9.61
C ARG A 173 8.98 8.76 -10.65
N ARG A 174 9.72 7.65 -10.77
CA ARG A 174 9.48 6.56 -11.74
C ARG A 174 8.17 5.83 -11.51
N TYR A 175 7.69 5.76 -10.27
CA TYR A 175 6.43 5.09 -9.95
C TYR A 175 5.27 5.65 -10.79
N LYS A 176 4.41 4.83 -11.41
CA LYS A 176 3.30 5.37 -12.22
C LYS A 176 2.13 5.79 -11.32
N VAL A 177 1.57 6.98 -11.56
CA VAL A 177 0.39 7.50 -10.82
C VAL A 177 -0.75 6.49 -10.95
N LEU A 178 -1.30 6.06 -9.82
CA LEU A 178 -2.37 5.07 -9.76
C LEU A 178 -3.72 5.76 -9.66
N SER A 179 -4.68 5.52 -10.55
CA SER A 179 -6.08 5.91 -10.30
C SER A 179 -6.84 4.78 -9.59
N PHE A 180 -7.51 5.10 -8.49
CA PHE A 180 -8.47 4.23 -7.80
C PHE A 180 -9.85 4.88 -7.82
N LYS A 181 -10.85 4.26 -8.49
CA LYS A 181 -12.22 4.81 -8.65
C LYS A 181 -12.23 6.31 -9.09
N ASN A 182 -11.46 6.67 -10.11
CA ASN A 182 -11.26 8.07 -10.59
C ASN A 182 -10.58 9.04 -9.60
N ASN A 183 -10.14 8.59 -8.42
CA ASN A 183 -9.28 9.33 -7.52
C ASN A 183 -7.82 8.90 -7.70
N PRO A 184 -6.94 9.75 -8.24
CA PRO A 184 -5.52 9.41 -8.39
C PRO A 184 -4.83 9.28 -7.02
N ALA A 185 -4.50 8.04 -6.64
CA ALA A 185 -3.47 7.74 -5.66
C ALA A 185 -2.09 8.11 -6.24
N PHE A 186 -1.27 8.81 -5.45
CA PHE A 186 0.08 9.24 -5.84
C PHE A 186 0.12 10.15 -7.07
N THR A 187 -0.71 11.20 -7.08
CA THR A 187 -0.62 12.29 -8.06
C THR A 187 0.80 12.86 -8.14
N SER A 188 1.10 13.56 -9.24
CA SER A 188 2.34 14.33 -9.36
C SER A 188 2.56 15.29 -8.19
N GLN A 189 1.47 15.88 -7.66
CA GLN A 189 1.52 16.75 -6.48
C GLN A 189 1.91 15.98 -5.21
N ILE A 190 1.30 14.81 -4.95
CA ILE A 190 1.62 13.96 -3.81
C ILE A 190 3.10 13.52 -3.86
N LYS A 191 3.57 13.11 -5.04
CA LYS A 191 4.98 12.70 -5.21
C LYS A 191 5.94 13.83 -4.91
N LYS A 192 5.67 15.04 -5.41
CA LYS A 192 6.48 16.23 -5.10
C LYS A 192 6.52 16.50 -3.59
N GLN A 193 5.40 16.35 -2.88
CA GLN A 193 5.38 16.49 -1.43
C GLN A 193 6.25 15.42 -0.73
N PHE A 194 6.19 14.17 -1.19
CA PHE A 194 7.06 13.12 -0.69
C PHE A 194 8.54 13.39 -0.95
N GLU A 195 8.89 13.81 -2.16
CA GLU A 195 10.26 14.17 -2.51
C GLU A 195 10.81 15.24 -1.58
N ILE A 196 10.09 16.35 -1.43
CA ILE A 196 10.46 17.46 -0.54
C ILE A 196 10.60 16.97 0.90
N SER A 197 9.64 16.19 1.41
CA SER A 197 9.68 15.72 2.79
C SER A 197 10.82 14.73 3.04
N ILE A 198 11.10 13.83 2.10
CA ILE A 198 12.21 12.86 2.18
C ILE A 198 13.55 13.59 2.16
N GLU A 199 13.72 14.56 1.26
CA GLU A 199 14.93 15.37 1.18
C GLU A 199 15.23 16.07 2.51
N MET A 200 14.21 16.67 3.13
CA MET A 200 14.34 17.42 4.39
C MET A 200 14.52 16.52 5.63
N ASN A 201 13.85 15.36 5.68
CA ASN A 201 13.67 14.64 6.95
C ASN A 201 14.41 13.31 7.06
N LEU A 202 14.86 12.72 5.95
CA LEU A 202 15.62 11.47 5.97
C LEU A 202 17.08 11.72 5.65
N THR A 203 17.97 11.01 6.35
CA THR A 203 19.41 11.02 6.07
C THR A 203 19.77 9.95 5.05
N GLU A 204 20.96 10.07 4.45
CA GLU A 204 21.49 9.06 3.54
C GLU A 204 21.57 7.67 4.19
N HIS A 205 22.01 7.61 5.45
CA HIS A 205 22.05 6.37 6.23
C HIS A 205 20.66 5.75 6.43
N GLU A 206 19.66 6.57 6.73
CA GLU A 206 18.28 6.10 6.92
C GLU A 206 17.67 5.59 5.62
N CYS A 207 17.88 6.29 4.50
CA CYS A 207 17.47 5.83 3.18
C CYS A 207 18.15 4.49 2.83
N LYS A 208 19.46 4.37 3.09
CA LYS A 208 20.21 3.13 2.87
C LYS A 208 19.65 1.97 3.69
N SER A 209 19.44 2.18 4.99
CA SER A 209 18.90 1.13 5.86
C SER A 209 17.48 0.73 5.44
N LEU A 210 16.63 1.69 5.08
CA LEU A 210 15.28 1.43 4.57
C LEU A 210 15.32 0.56 3.30
N ILE A 211 16.20 0.90 2.35
CA ILE A 211 16.31 0.22 1.05
C ILE A 211 16.94 -1.15 1.18
N ILE A 212 17.99 -1.32 1.98
CA ILE A 212 18.69 -2.61 2.10
C ILE A 212 17.86 -3.61 2.91
N ASN A 213 17.13 -3.16 3.93
CA ASN A 213 16.33 -4.02 4.80
C ASN A 213 14.89 -4.25 4.28
N TYR A 214 14.62 -3.92 3.01
CA TYR A 214 13.29 -4.04 2.41
C TYR A 214 12.72 -5.46 2.48
N GLU A 215 13.57 -6.49 2.37
CA GLU A 215 13.13 -7.89 2.43
C GLU A 215 12.63 -8.29 3.81
N GLU A 216 13.29 -7.84 4.89
CA GLU A 216 12.85 -8.11 6.26
C GLU A 216 11.46 -7.52 6.49
N PHE A 217 11.24 -6.31 5.99
CA PHE A 217 9.93 -5.67 6.03
C PHE A 217 8.87 -6.41 5.20
N ILE A 218 9.17 -6.77 3.94
CA ILE A 218 8.23 -7.54 3.10
C ILE A 218 7.91 -8.88 3.76
N LYS A 219 8.89 -9.59 4.31
CA LYS A 219 8.69 -10.88 5.00
C LYS A 219 7.76 -10.70 6.20
N LYS A 220 7.99 -9.70 7.05
CA LYS A 220 7.13 -9.40 8.21
C LYS A 220 5.71 -9.01 7.79
N LEU A 221 5.56 -8.24 6.71
CA LEU A 221 4.23 -7.90 6.17
C LEU A 221 3.46 -9.13 5.66
N ASN A 222 4.15 -10.13 5.11
CA ASN A 222 3.53 -11.35 4.57
C ASN A 222 3.36 -12.48 5.60
N GLN A 223 3.86 -12.32 6.83
CA GLN A 223 3.79 -13.30 7.92
C GLN A 223 2.62 -13.10 8.87
N LYS A 224 1.92 -11.96 8.79
CA LYS A 224 0.68 -11.68 9.52
C LYS A 224 -0.49 -11.78 8.56
#